data_AF-A0A443RZP5-F1
#
_entry.id   AF-A0A443RZP5-F1
#
_cell.length_a   1.000
_cell.length_b   1.000
_cell.length_c   1.000
_cell.angle_alpha   90.00
_cell.angle_beta   90.00
_cell.angle_gamma   90.00
#
_symmetry.space_group_name_H-M   'P 1'
#
loop_
_entity.id
_entity.type
_entity.pdbx_description
1 polymer ?
#
loop_
_entity_poly.entity_id
_entity_poly.type
_entity_poly.pdbx_seq_one_letter_code
_entity_poly.pdbx_strand_id
1 'polypeptide(L)'
;CQYIFTTANFLKYSPCIHSKVKTDKLYKETCVNDLQAGLEYMRESSSLDDWVNIACCAYNIWEDCFVNMTVANCGAGGAIAAYDLLDRGSGGLLHMKCNRIEFNANSDWCKSIIPLPGTKATGRYSNSVFSKYFSFVCPNTGF
;
A
#
# COMPACT_ATOMS: atom_id res chain seq x y z
N CYS A 1 -18.60 -14.22 -7.74
CA CYS A 1 -17.47 -14.66 -8.59
C CYS A 1 -16.21 -14.70 -7.74
N GLN A 2 -15.88 -15.87 -7.19
CA GLN A 2 -14.62 -16.06 -6.45
C GLN A 2 -13.47 -16.09 -7.46
N TYR A 3 -12.53 -15.16 -7.33
CA TYR A 3 -11.27 -15.22 -8.07
C TYR A 3 -10.48 -16.44 -7.56
N ILE A 4 -10.34 -17.46 -8.41
CA ILE A 4 -9.53 -18.63 -8.09
C ILE A 4 -8.07 -18.26 -8.32
N PHE A 5 -7.37 -17.97 -7.23
CA PHE A 5 -5.92 -17.89 -7.23
C PHE A 5 -5.35 -19.22 -7.71
N THR A 6 -4.44 -19.13 -8.68
CA THR A 6 -3.57 -20.24 -9.04
C THR A 6 -2.14 -19.74 -8.92
N THR A 7 -1.26 -20.59 -8.40
CA THR A 7 0.19 -20.35 -8.43
C THR A 7 0.65 -19.99 -9.86
N ALA A 8 -0.02 -20.55 -10.87
CA ALA A 8 0.18 -20.23 -12.28
C ALA A 8 -0.09 -18.76 -12.64
N ASN A 9 -1.19 -18.15 -12.17
CA ASN A 9 -1.49 -16.74 -12.41
C ASN A 9 -0.45 -15.83 -11.75
N PHE A 10 -0.09 -16.11 -10.49
CA PHE A 10 0.96 -15.35 -9.82
C PHE A 10 2.29 -15.44 -10.56
N LEU A 11 2.74 -16.66 -10.92
CA LEU A 11 4.01 -16.85 -11.66
C LEU A 11 4.00 -16.20 -13.04
N LYS A 12 2.84 -16.11 -13.69
CA LYS A 12 2.68 -15.46 -14.99
C LYS A 12 2.86 -13.94 -14.90
N TYR A 13 2.30 -13.30 -13.89
CA TYR A 13 2.28 -11.83 -13.78
C TYR A 13 3.36 -11.26 -12.87
N SER A 14 3.90 -12.04 -11.93
CA SER A 14 4.92 -11.56 -10.97
C SER A 14 6.18 -10.98 -11.62
N PRO A 15 6.70 -11.49 -12.77
CA PRO A 15 7.85 -10.85 -13.41
C PRO A 15 7.53 -9.44 -13.92
N CYS A 16 6.33 -9.23 -14.48
CA CYS A 16 5.88 -7.91 -14.91
C CYS A 16 5.69 -6.97 -13.73
N ILE A 17 4.95 -7.41 -12.70
CA ILE A 17 4.68 -6.61 -11.50
C ILE A 17 6.00 -6.20 -10.83
N HIS A 18 6.96 -7.12 -10.72
CA HIS A 18 8.26 -6.81 -10.14
C HIS A 18 9.02 -5.78 -10.98
N SER A 19 9.21 -6.05 -12.27
CA SER A 19 10.10 -5.27 -13.14
C SER A 19 9.53 -3.95 -13.67
N LYS A 20 8.19 -3.83 -13.74
CA LYS A 20 7.50 -2.65 -14.31
C LYS A 20 6.78 -1.81 -13.27
N VAL A 21 6.51 -2.36 -12.08
CA VAL A 21 5.77 -1.65 -11.02
C VAL A 21 6.65 -1.51 -9.77
N LYS A 22 7.06 -2.61 -9.13
CA LYS A 22 7.78 -2.52 -7.85
C LYS A 22 9.16 -1.85 -7.95
N THR A 23 9.86 -2.02 -9.08
CA THR A 23 11.15 -1.36 -9.32
C THR A 23 11.01 0.03 -9.93
N ASP A 24 9.82 0.40 -10.37
CA ASP A 24 9.56 1.70 -11.00
C ASP A 24 9.77 2.85 -10.01
N LYS A 25 10.36 3.94 -10.51
CA LYS A 25 10.69 5.10 -9.69
C LYS A 25 9.42 5.84 -9.28
N LEU A 26 8.45 6.00 -10.18
CA LEU A 26 7.20 6.69 -9.88
C LEU A 26 6.44 5.94 -8.79
N TYR A 27 6.33 4.61 -8.87
CA TYR A 27 5.71 3.78 -7.82
C TYR A 27 6.32 4.04 -6.43
N LYS A 28 7.66 4.17 -6.36
CA LYS A 28 8.37 4.41 -5.10
C LYS A 28 8.19 5.85 -4.60
N GLU A 29 8.16 6.83 -5.49
CA GLU A 29 8.00 8.26 -5.17
C GLU A 29 6.55 8.65 -4.84
N THR A 30 5.57 7.89 -5.33
CA THR A 30 4.15 8.16 -5.08
C THR A 30 3.58 7.14 -4.11
N CYS A 31 3.27 5.93 -4.56
CA CYS A 31 2.53 4.95 -3.78
C CYS A 31 3.28 4.61 -2.46
N VAL A 32 4.56 4.24 -2.55
CA VAL A 32 5.33 3.82 -1.36
C VAL A 32 5.60 5.00 -0.43
N ASN A 33 5.91 6.17 -0.98
CA ASN A 33 6.11 7.39 -0.20
C ASN A 33 4.87 7.76 0.60
N ASP A 34 3.68 7.75 -0.03
CA ASP A 34 2.44 8.18 0.61
C ASP A 34 2.02 7.19 1.72
N LEU A 35 2.16 5.88 1.48
CA LEU A 35 1.97 4.88 2.53
C LEU A 35 2.90 5.14 3.70
N GLN A 36 4.17 5.39 3.40
CA GLN A 36 5.18 5.61 4.42
C GLN A 36 4.92 6.88 5.22
N ALA A 37 4.52 7.98 4.57
CA ALA A 37 4.11 9.21 5.24
C ALA A 37 2.94 8.95 6.20
N GLY A 38 1.96 8.12 5.81
CA GLY A 38 0.88 7.68 6.70
C GLY A 38 1.38 6.93 7.93
N LEU A 39 2.32 5.99 7.76
CA LEU A 39 2.93 5.25 8.88
C LEU A 39 3.77 6.12 9.82
N GLU A 40 4.33 7.22 9.31
CA GLU A 40 5.00 8.23 10.13
C GLU A 40 3.99 9.06 10.90
N TYR A 41 2.89 9.42 10.26
CA TYR A 41 1.84 10.24 10.84
C TYR A 41 1.08 9.57 11.99
N MET A 42 1.01 8.23 12.02
CA MET A 42 0.45 7.48 13.16
C MET A 42 1.02 7.96 14.50
N ARG A 43 2.29 8.35 14.54
CA ARG A 43 2.96 8.79 15.75
C ARG A 43 2.45 10.13 16.32
N GLU A 44 1.82 10.94 15.49
CA GLU A 44 1.19 12.20 15.90
C GLU A 44 -0.16 11.96 16.59
N SER A 45 -0.70 10.74 16.51
CA SER A 45 -1.91 10.35 17.23
C SER A 45 -1.60 9.75 18.61
N SER A 46 -2.51 10.03 19.56
CA SER A 46 -2.47 9.60 20.94
C SER A 46 -3.14 8.25 21.21
N SER A 47 -3.87 7.65 20.24
CA SER A 47 -4.63 6.41 20.47
C SER A 47 -4.30 5.29 19.47
N LEU A 48 -4.38 4.04 19.95
CA LEU A 48 -4.18 2.86 19.10
C LEU A 48 -5.28 2.72 18.03
N ASP A 49 -6.50 3.17 18.30
CA ASP A 49 -7.60 3.12 17.34
C ASP A 49 -7.33 4.06 16.17
N ASP A 50 -6.84 5.26 16.44
CA ASP A 50 -6.42 6.19 15.39
C ASP A 50 -5.24 5.65 14.59
N TRP A 51 -4.31 4.94 15.23
CA TRP A 51 -3.22 4.28 14.51
C TRP A 51 -3.75 3.28 13.48
N VAL A 52 -4.73 2.47 13.86
CA VAL A 52 -5.40 1.53 12.95
C VAL A 52 -6.13 2.30 11.85
N ASN A 53 -6.83 3.37 12.18
CA ASN A 53 -7.56 4.20 11.21
C ASN A 53 -6.61 4.79 10.16
N ILE A 54 -5.53 5.42 10.59
CA ILE A 54 -4.50 6.01 9.73
C ILE A 54 -3.84 4.93 8.87
N ALA A 55 -3.43 3.82 9.47
CA ALA A 55 -2.77 2.72 8.75
C ALA A 55 -3.69 2.10 7.69
N CYS A 56 -4.95 1.85 8.02
CA CYS A 56 -5.91 1.27 7.08
C CYS A 56 -6.26 2.24 5.94
N CYS A 57 -6.37 3.53 6.23
CA CYS A 57 -6.54 4.56 5.22
C CYS A 57 -5.36 4.65 4.25
N ALA A 58 -4.14 4.76 4.80
CA ALA A 58 -2.92 4.79 4.02
C ALA A 58 -2.74 3.50 3.19
N TYR A 59 -3.06 2.34 3.76
CA TYR A 59 -3.01 1.05 3.07
C TYR A 59 -3.96 1.00 1.86
N ASN A 60 -5.23 1.36 2.03
CA ASN A 60 -6.21 1.27 0.93
C ASN A 60 -5.88 2.23 -0.21
N ILE A 61 -5.35 3.43 0.10
CA ILE A 61 -4.85 4.37 -0.92
C ILE A 61 -3.64 3.79 -1.67
N TRP A 62 -2.70 3.20 -0.94
CA TRP A 62 -1.55 2.54 -1.54
C TRP A 62 -1.94 1.35 -2.41
N GLU A 63 -2.87 0.52 -1.95
CA GLU A 63 -3.38 -0.64 -2.69
C GLU A 63 -3.99 -0.19 -4.02
N ASP A 64 -4.83 0.86 -4.00
CA ASP A 64 -5.40 1.45 -5.22
C ASP A 64 -4.31 1.95 -6.16
N CYS A 65 -3.31 2.65 -5.64
CA CYS A 65 -2.16 3.14 -6.41
C CYS A 65 -1.38 1.99 -7.06
N PHE A 66 -1.03 0.96 -6.28
CA PHE A 66 -0.30 -0.21 -6.73
C PHE A 66 -1.06 -1.01 -7.80
N VAL A 67 -2.36 -1.23 -7.59
CA VAL A 67 -3.22 -1.95 -8.53
C VAL A 67 -3.38 -1.15 -9.82
N ASN A 68 -3.65 0.15 -9.75
CA ASN A 68 -3.80 0.99 -10.94
C ASN A 68 -2.52 1.01 -11.79
N MET A 69 -1.36 1.13 -11.16
CA MET A 69 -0.07 1.01 -11.88
C MET A 69 0.12 -0.37 -12.48
N THR A 70 -0.34 -1.43 -11.80
CA THR A 70 -0.29 -2.79 -12.32
C THR A 70 -1.22 -2.98 -13.52
N VAL A 71 -2.43 -2.44 -13.52
CA VAL A 71 -3.32 -2.46 -14.69
C VAL A 71 -2.64 -1.78 -15.87
N ALA A 72 -2.09 -0.58 -15.65
CA ALA A 72 -1.47 0.22 -16.71
C ALA A 72 -0.27 -0.49 -17.36
N ASN A 73 0.52 -1.23 -16.58
CA ASN A 73 1.77 -1.83 -17.06
C ASN A 73 1.67 -3.34 -17.40
N CYS A 74 0.77 -4.06 -16.75
CA CYS A 74 0.68 -5.53 -16.82
C CYS A 74 -0.72 -6.03 -17.23
N GLY A 75 -1.67 -5.13 -17.48
CA GLY A 75 -3.04 -5.43 -17.89
C GLY A 75 -3.93 -5.94 -16.74
N ALA A 76 -5.21 -6.18 -17.06
CA ALA A 76 -6.22 -6.57 -16.08
C ALA A 76 -5.88 -7.87 -15.33
N GLY A 77 -5.23 -8.84 -16.00
CA GLY A 77 -4.76 -10.06 -15.35
C GLY A 77 -3.67 -9.81 -14.30
N GLY A 78 -2.85 -8.78 -14.50
CA GLY A 78 -1.86 -8.34 -13.51
C GLY A 78 -2.51 -7.80 -12.25
N ALA A 79 -3.60 -7.03 -12.37
CA ALA A 79 -4.33 -6.52 -11.21
C ALA A 79 -4.94 -7.62 -10.35
N ILE A 80 -5.50 -8.66 -10.98
CA ILE A 80 -5.99 -9.85 -10.25
C ILE A 80 -4.84 -10.48 -9.47
N ALA A 81 -3.69 -10.68 -10.11
CA ALA A 81 -2.51 -11.23 -9.45
C ALA A 81 -1.95 -10.33 -8.35
N ALA A 82 -2.07 -9.00 -8.47
CA ALA A 82 -1.67 -8.03 -7.46
C ALA A 82 -2.57 -8.09 -6.23
N TYR A 83 -3.91 -8.09 -6.40
CA TYR A 83 -4.85 -8.28 -5.30
C TYR A 83 -4.63 -9.62 -4.59
N ASP A 84 -4.50 -10.71 -5.36
CA ASP A 84 -4.24 -12.03 -4.81
C ASP A 84 -2.92 -12.08 -4.02
N LEU A 85 -1.88 -11.38 -4.47
CA LEU A 85 -0.60 -11.28 -3.76
C LEU A 85 -0.76 -10.60 -2.40
N LEU A 86 -1.52 -9.51 -2.33
CA LEU A 86 -1.75 -8.78 -1.08
C LEU A 86 -2.64 -9.56 -0.13
N ASP A 87 -3.73 -10.13 -0.65
CA ASP A 87 -4.68 -10.92 0.11
C ASP A 87 -3.99 -12.16 0.69
N ARG A 88 -3.35 -12.98 -0.14
CA ARG A 88 -2.70 -14.21 0.33
C ARG A 88 -1.41 -13.96 1.10
N GLY A 89 -0.65 -12.94 0.72
CA GLY A 89 0.57 -12.54 1.42
C GLY A 89 0.29 -12.10 2.86
N SER A 90 -0.90 -11.53 3.11
CA SER A 90 -1.36 -11.15 4.45
C SER A 90 -2.28 -12.18 5.12
N GLY A 91 -2.60 -13.30 4.44
CA GLY A 91 -3.59 -14.27 4.91
C GLY A 91 -5.01 -13.70 5.01
N GLY A 92 -5.34 -12.68 4.22
CA GLY A 92 -6.61 -11.96 4.20
C GLY A 92 -6.77 -10.95 5.35
N LEU A 93 -5.78 -10.82 6.23
CA LEU A 93 -5.88 -9.98 7.42
C LEU A 93 -6.03 -8.50 7.05
N LEU A 94 -5.35 -8.03 6.01
CA LEU A 94 -5.41 -6.62 5.61
C LEU A 94 -6.79 -6.25 5.08
N HIS A 95 -7.40 -7.07 4.20
CA HIS A 95 -8.78 -6.83 3.75
C HIS A 95 -9.82 -6.99 4.87
N MET A 96 -9.59 -7.91 5.82
CA MET A 96 -10.51 -8.10 6.95
C MET A 96 -10.46 -6.93 7.93
N LYS A 97 -9.26 -6.42 8.25
CA LYS A 97 -9.08 -5.33 9.21
C LYS A 97 -9.30 -3.96 8.58
N CYS A 98 -8.74 -3.73 7.40
CA CYS A 98 -8.85 -2.49 6.65
C CYS A 98 -9.93 -2.61 5.57
N ASN A 99 -11.14 -3.01 5.99
CA ASN A 99 -12.23 -3.19 5.03
C ASN A 99 -12.54 -1.88 4.31
N ARG A 100 -12.83 -1.98 3.01
CA ARG A 100 -13.02 -0.80 2.15
C ARG A 100 -14.34 -0.07 2.36
N ILE A 101 -15.24 -0.61 3.19
CA ILE A 101 -16.50 0.05 3.55
C ILE A 101 -16.23 1.11 4.61
N GLU A 102 -15.53 0.75 5.69
CA GLU A 102 -15.15 1.65 6.78
C GLU A 102 -13.97 2.54 6.39
N PHE A 103 -12.95 1.97 5.72
CA PHE A 103 -11.70 2.66 5.36
C PHE A 103 -11.66 3.00 3.87
N ASN A 104 -12.71 3.65 3.36
CA ASN A 104 -12.77 4.01 1.95
C ASN A 104 -11.70 5.07 1.61
N ALA A 105 -10.73 4.69 0.78
CA ALA A 105 -9.63 5.53 0.30
C ALA A 105 -10.09 6.86 -0.35
N ASN A 106 -11.28 6.89 -0.93
CA ASN A 106 -11.82 8.05 -1.61
C ASN A 106 -12.65 8.96 -0.69
N SER A 107 -12.99 8.51 0.52
CA SER A 107 -13.79 9.29 1.46
C SER A 107 -13.01 10.50 2.00
N ASP A 108 -13.73 11.59 2.24
CA ASP A 108 -13.15 12.82 2.81
C ASP A 108 -12.60 12.58 4.21
N TRP A 109 -13.24 11.71 4.99
CA TRP A 109 -12.74 11.30 6.31
C TRP A 109 -11.35 10.68 6.21
N CYS A 110 -11.17 9.70 5.34
CA CYS A 110 -9.90 8.99 5.20
C CYS A 110 -8.78 9.91 4.73
N LYS A 111 -9.10 10.83 3.81
CA LYS A 111 -8.17 11.88 3.33
C LYS A 111 -7.85 12.93 4.41
N SER A 112 -8.74 13.14 5.38
CA SER A 112 -8.54 14.14 6.45
C SER A 112 -7.64 13.67 7.58
N ILE A 113 -7.51 12.35 7.77
CA ILE A 113 -6.74 11.75 8.87
C ILE A 113 -5.35 11.26 8.45
N ILE A 114 -4.97 11.44 7.19
CA ILE A 114 -3.65 11.08 6.66
C ILE A 114 -2.96 12.32 6.10
N PRO A 115 -1.63 12.29 5.92
CA PRO A 115 -0.92 13.36 5.24
C PRO A 115 -1.41 13.57 3.82
N LEU A 116 -1.28 14.80 3.33
CA LEU A 116 -1.59 15.11 1.93
C LEU A 116 -0.74 14.25 0.98
N PRO A 117 -1.30 13.80 -0.16
CA PRO A 117 -0.52 13.07 -1.17
C PRO A 117 0.74 13.82 -1.58
N GLY A 118 1.87 13.10 -1.69
CA GLY A 118 3.19 13.68 -1.98
C GLY A 118 3.90 14.29 -0.76
N THR A 119 3.34 14.18 0.46
CA THR A 119 4.07 14.52 1.69
C THR A 119 5.32 13.64 1.77
N LYS A 120 6.50 14.27 1.80
CA LYS A 120 7.77 13.54 1.77
C LYS A 120 7.99 12.76 3.07
N ALA A 121 8.03 11.44 2.97
CA ALA A 121 8.36 10.58 4.09
C ALA A 121 9.86 10.67 4.45
N THR A 122 10.17 10.60 5.75
CA THR A 122 11.55 10.61 6.26
C THR A 122 12.20 9.23 6.25
N GLY A 123 11.40 8.18 6.12
CA GLY A 123 11.88 6.84 5.84
C GLY A 123 12.55 6.18 7.04
N ARG A 124 13.74 5.61 6.78
CA ARG A 124 14.62 5.01 7.79
C ARG A 124 15.05 5.99 8.90
N TYR A 125 14.96 7.30 8.63
CA TYR A 125 15.28 8.35 9.59
C TYR A 125 14.06 8.81 10.39
N SER A 126 12.87 8.30 10.08
CA SER A 126 11.67 8.57 10.87
C SER A 126 11.86 8.11 12.30
N ASN A 127 11.28 8.83 13.26
CA ASN A 127 11.23 8.33 14.62
C ASN A 127 10.13 7.26 14.82
N SER A 128 9.28 7.01 13.81
CA SER A 128 8.27 5.93 13.83
C SER A 128 8.90 4.55 13.66
N VAL A 129 8.91 3.76 14.74
CA VAL A 129 8.39 2.38 14.76
C VAL A 129 8.23 1.70 13.40
N PHE A 130 7.01 1.88 12.89
CA PHE A 130 6.48 1.27 11.70
C PHE A 130 7.16 1.76 10.43
N SER A 131 7.48 3.07 10.33
CA SER A 131 8.17 3.60 9.16
C SER A 131 9.59 3.04 9.02
N LYS A 132 10.34 2.91 10.13
CA LYS A 132 11.68 2.30 10.11
C LYS A 132 11.64 0.85 9.62
N TYR A 133 10.71 0.06 10.15
CA TYR A 133 10.55 -1.33 9.73
C TYR A 133 10.11 -1.44 8.27
N PHE A 134 9.15 -0.60 7.85
CA PHE A 134 8.67 -0.55 6.48
C PHE A 134 9.79 -0.18 5.49
N SER A 135 10.64 0.80 5.82
CA SER A 135 11.80 1.18 4.99
C SER A 135 12.78 0.03 4.72
N PHE A 136 12.91 -0.92 5.64
CA PHE A 136 13.78 -2.07 5.45
C PHE A 136 13.23 -3.05 4.40
N VAL A 137 11.90 -3.20 4.35
CA VAL A 137 11.20 -4.14 3.45
C VAL A 137 10.86 -3.51 2.10
N CYS A 138 10.45 -2.24 2.12
CA CYS A 138 9.98 -1.47 0.98
C CYS A 138 10.65 -0.08 0.98
N PRO A 139 11.89 0.04 0.48
CA PRO A 139 12.57 1.33 0.45
C PRO A 139 11.87 2.28 -0.52
N ASN A 140 11.50 3.47 -0.03
CA ASN A 140 11.15 4.59 -0.87
C ASN A 140 12.42 5.10 -1.59
N THR A 141 12.26 5.78 -2.73
CA THR A 141 13.37 6.35 -3.52
C THR A 141 14.02 7.58 -2.87
N GLY A 142 13.70 7.85 -1.60
CA GLY A 142 14.08 9.07 -0.91
C GLY A 142 15.44 9.05 -0.23
N PHE A 143 15.95 7.90 0.22
CA PHE A 143 17.19 7.81 1.02
C PHE A 143 17.84 6.41 1.08
#